data_AF-A0A3C0Y201-F1
#
_entry.id   AF-A0A3C0Y201-F1
#
_cell.length_a   1.000
_cell.length_b   1.000
_cell.length_c   1.000
_cell.angle_alpha   90.00
_cell.angle_beta   90.00
_cell.angle_gamma   90.00
#
_symmetry.space_group_name_H-M   'P 1'
#
loop_
_entity.id
_entity.type
_entity.pdbx_description
1 polymer ?
#
loop_
_entity_poly.entity_id
_entity_poly.type
_entity_poly.pdbx_seq_one_letter_code
_entity_poly.pdbx_strand_id
1 'polypeptide(L)'
;MTTSLPTSIPAPITAPRTAEVSRNTAETQITVKLNLDGTGQAKLSTGIGFFDHMLDQIARHGLIDLDIHAKGDLHIDGHHTVEDVGITLGQAVAQAVGDKKGLRRYGHAYVPL
;
A
#
# COMPACT_ATOMS: atom_id res chain seq x y z
N MET A 1 30.82 -19.05 -38.99
CA MET A 1 30.49 -19.47 -37.61
C MET A 1 29.71 -18.35 -36.94
N THR A 2 28.38 -18.40 -37.05
CA THR A 2 27.46 -17.40 -36.50
C THR A 2 26.79 -17.99 -35.28
N THR A 3 27.33 -17.72 -34.09
CA THR A 3 26.68 -18.08 -32.83
C THR A 3 25.64 -17.01 -32.51
N SER A 4 24.38 -17.28 -32.86
CA SER A 4 23.23 -16.55 -32.36
C SER A 4 23.07 -16.82 -30.86
N LEU A 5 23.23 -15.77 -30.04
CA LEU A 5 22.90 -15.83 -28.61
C LEU A 5 21.39 -16.06 -28.46
N PRO A 6 20.95 -16.96 -27.56
CA PRO A 6 19.53 -17.15 -27.33
C PRO A 6 18.93 -15.91 -26.65
N THR A 7 17.89 -15.42 -27.30
CA THR A 7 17.02 -14.31 -26.95
C THR A 7 16.27 -14.55 -25.64
N SER A 8 16.12 -13.47 -24.86
CA SER A 8 15.19 -13.25 -23.75
C SER A 8 15.28 -14.18 -22.53
N ILE A 9 15.79 -13.64 -21.43
CA ILE A 9 15.46 -14.11 -20.08
C ILE A 9 13.92 -13.98 -19.94
N PRO A 10 13.18 -15.05 -19.67
CA PRO A 10 11.75 -14.93 -19.40
C PRO A 10 11.58 -14.06 -18.16
N ALA A 11 10.79 -12.98 -18.27
CA ALA A 11 10.45 -12.16 -17.12
C ALA A 11 9.85 -13.07 -16.04
N PRO A 12 10.32 -13.01 -14.79
CA PRO A 12 9.74 -13.84 -13.74
C PRO A 12 8.25 -13.52 -13.63
N ILE A 13 7.41 -14.53 -13.80
CA ILE A 13 5.97 -14.44 -13.56
C ILE A 13 5.83 -14.27 -12.05
N THR A 14 5.90 -13.03 -11.61
CA THR A 14 5.80 -12.67 -10.20
C THR A 14 4.32 -12.60 -9.91
N ALA A 15 3.84 -13.34 -8.90
CA ALA A 15 2.47 -13.21 -8.44
C ALA A 15 2.14 -11.72 -8.19
N PRO A 16 0.91 -11.27 -8.46
CA PRO A 16 0.54 -9.86 -8.29
C PRO A 16 0.89 -9.39 -6.87
N ARG A 17 1.54 -8.23 -6.74
CA ARG A 17 1.96 -7.65 -5.45
C ARG A 17 0.81 -6.95 -4.77
N THR A 18 -0.19 -7.74 -4.41
CA THR A 18 -1.42 -7.31 -3.77
C THR A 18 -1.55 -7.92 -2.38
N ALA A 19 -2.29 -7.23 -1.50
CA ALA A 19 -2.62 -7.76 -0.18
C ALA A 19 -3.97 -7.20 0.29
N GLU A 20 -4.66 -7.97 1.11
CA GLU A 20 -5.82 -7.56 1.89
C GLU A 20 -5.57 -7.94 3.35
N VAL A 21 -5.62 -6.94 4.24
CA VAL A 21 -5.41 -7.14 5.67
C VAL A 21 -6.54 -6.47 6.42
N SER A 22 -7.13 -7.21 7.36
CA SER A 22 -8.09 -6.67 8.32
C SER A 22 -7.52 -6.74 9.73
N ARG A 23 -7.74 -5.68 10.49
CA ARG A 23 -7.35 -5.55 11.89
C ARG A 23 -8.53 -5.03 12.69
N ASN A 24 -8.90 -5.77 13.73
CA ASN A 24 -10.01 -5.41 14.62
C ASN A 24 -9.50 -5.40 16.05
N THR A 25 -9.66 -4.27 16.71
CA THR A 25 -9.39 -4.04 18.13
C THR A 25 -10.69 -3.65 18.83
N ALA A 26 -10.61 -3.28 20.12
CA ALA A 26 -11.78 -2.74 20.82
C ALA A 26 -12.08 -1.30 20.34
N GLU A 27 -11.06 -0.60 19.89
CA GLU A 27 -11.07 0.80 19.49
C GLU A 27 -11.44 0.96 18.00
N THR A 28 -10.95 0.05 17.13
CA THR A 28 -11.06 0.21 15.68
C THR A 28 -11.37 -1.09 14.93
N GLN A 29 -11.97 -0.95 13.75
CA GLN A 29 -12.18 -2.01 12.76
C GLN A 29 -11.72 -1.50 11.41
N ILE A 30 -10.70 -2.15 10.84
CA ILE A 30 -9.97 -1.65 9.67
C ILE A 30 -9.80 -2.76 8.66
N THR A 31 -10.00 -2.42 7.38
CA THR A 31 -9.61 -3.24 6.23
C THR A 31 -8.81 -2.39 5.27
N VAL A 32 -7.64 -2.90 4.87
CA VAL A 32 -6.79 -2.31 3.83
C VAL A 32 -6.62 -3.33 2.72
N LYS A 33 -6.95 -2.94 1.49
CA LYS A 33 -6.53 -3.64 0.27
C LYS A 33 -5.56 -2.74 -0.49
N LEU A 34 -4.51 -3.33 -1.04
CA LEU A 34 -3.59 -2.58 -1.89
C LEU A 34 -3.04 -3.39 -3.04
N ASN A 35 -2.62 -2.67 -4.09
CA ASN A 35 -1.82 -3.17 -5.19
C ASN A 35 -0.59 -2.28 -5.37
N LEU A 36 0.62 -2.83 -5.14
CA LEU A 36 1.88 -2.10 -5.29
C LEU A 36 2.27 -1.85 -6.76
N ASP A 37 1.65 -2.58 -7.69
CA ASP A 37 1.77 -2.42 -9.15
C ASP A 37 0.51 -1.73 -9.71
N GLY A 38 0.06 -0.67 -9.05
CA GLY A 38 -1.20 0.01 -9.34
C GLY A 38 -1.08 1.13 -10.35
N THR A 39 -2.12 1.97 -10.34
CA THR A 39 -2.27 3.18 -11.17
C THR A 39 -2.49 4.44 -10.34
N GLY A 40 -2.52 4.31 -9.01
CA GLY A 40 -2.78 5.40 -8.08
C GLY A 40 -4.26 5.63 -7.79
N GLN A 41 -5.11 4.62 -7.96
CA GLN A 41 -6.53 4.70 -7.60
C GLN A 41 -6.72 4.60 -6.08
N ALA A 42 -7.59 5.43 -5.51
CA ALA A 42 -7.84 5.45 -4.08
C ALA A 42 -9.34 5.39 -3.75
N LYS A 43 -9.71 4.53 -2.80
CA LYS A 43 -11.00 4.52 -2.11
C LYS A 43 -10.72 4.59 -0.61
N LEU A 44 -10.99 5.73 -0.01
CA LEU A 44 -10.55 6.03 1.35
C LEU A 44 -11.74 6.47 2.18
N SER A 45 -11.94 5.79 3.30
CA SER A 45 -13.00 6.10 4.26
C SER A 45 -12.49 5.78 5.66
N THR A 46 -11.65 6.66 6.20
CA THR A 46 -11.15 6.55 7.58
C THR A 46 -12.03 7.26 8.59
N GLY A 47 -12.92 8.15 8.11
CA GLY A 47 -13.70 9.06 8.95
C GLY A 47 -12.94 10.34 9.35
N ILE A 48 -11.68 10.49 8.94
CA ILE A 48 -10.85 11.68 9.19
C ILE A 48 -10.42 12.28 7.84
N GLY A 49 -11.13 13.33 7.39
CA GLY A 49 -10.95 13.86 6.03
C GLY A 49 -9.53 14.33 5.67
N PHE A 50 -8.79 14.91 6.63
CA PHE A 50 -7.39 15.29 6.38
C PHE A 50 -6.47 14.07 6.23
N PHE A 51 -6.75 12.99 6.98
CA PHE A 51 -5.96 11.77 6.87
C PHE A 51 -6.26 11.03 5.56
N ASP A 52 -7.53 10.98 5.13
CA ASP A 52 -7.91 10.50 3.80
C ASP A 52 -7.17 11.29 2.70
N HIS A 53 -7.08 12.61 2.83
CA HIS A 53 -6.31 13.45 1.89
C HIS A 53 -4.82 13.09 1.86
N MET A 54 -4.19 12.81 3.00
CA MET A 54 -2.79 12.36 3.07
C MET A 54 -2.58 10.99 2.42
N LEU A 55 -3.51 10.04 2.64
CA LEU A 55 -3.47 8.71 2.03
C LEU A 55 -3.66 8.77 0.51
N ASP A 56 -4.49 9.69 -0.01
CA ASP A 56 -4.63 9.91 -1.47
C ASP A 56 -3.29 10.31 -2.10
N GLN A 57 -2.49 11.15 -1.43
CA GLN A 57 -1.16 11.53 -1.94
C GLN A 57 -0.23 10.32 -2.05
N ILE A 58 -0.28 9.39 -1.09
CA ILE A 58 0.50 8.14 -1.13
C ILE A 58 0.09 7.31 -2.35
N ALA A 59 -1.21 7.12 -2.58
CA ALA A 59 -1.70 6.38 -3.75
C ALA A 59 -1.26 7.04 -5.06
N ARG A 60 -1.59 8.33 -5.22
CA ARG A 60 -1.38 9.11 -6.44
C ARG A 60 0.10 9.21 -6.83
N HIS A 61 0.96 9.53 -5.88
CA HIS A 61 2.39 9.74 -6.16
C HIS A 61 3.22 8.45 -6.07
N GLY A 62 2.72 7.43 -5.37
CA GLY A 62 3.33 6.11 -5.31
C GLY A 62 2.93 5.17 -6.45
N LEU A 63 1.89 5.53 -7.23
CA LEU A 63 1.21 4.64 -8.18
C LEU A 63 0.73 3.33 -7.53
N ILE A 64 0.29 3.43 -6.27
CA ILE A 64 -0.26 2.32 -5.49
C ILE A 64 -1.78 2.45 -5.54
N ASP A 65 -2.48 1.38 -5.88
CA ASP A 65 -3.94 1.39 -5.68
C ASP A 65 -4.25 1.07 -4.22
N LEU A 66 -5.06 1.90 -3.55
CA LEU A 66 -5.42 1.78 -2.14
C LEU A 66 -6.93 1.75 -1.95
N ASP A 67 -7.43 0.78 -1.18
CA ASP A 67 -8.80 0.71 -0.71
C ASP A 67 -8.78 0.52 0.82
N ILE A 68 -9.12 1.58 1.56
CA ILE A 68 -9.03 1.64 3.02
C ILE A 68 -10.40 2.00 3.59
N HIS A 69 -10.90 1.11 4.42
CA HIS A 69 -12.08 1.31 5.24
C HIS A 69 -11.69 1.23 6.71
N ALA A 70 -11.99 2.27 7.48
CA ALA A 70 -11.82 2.26 8.92
C ALA A 70 -13.08 2.76 9.63
N LYS A 71 -13.39 2.10 10.74
CA LYS A 71 -14.35 2.58 11.74
C LYS A 71 -13.62 2.60 13.07
N GLY A 72 -13.51 3.76 13.69
CA GLY A 72 -12.85 3.92 14.99
C GLY A 72 -13.67 4.72 15.98
N ASP A 73 -13.12 4.85 17.17
CA ASP A 73 -13.64 5.59 18.32
C ASP A 73 -13.42 7.11 18.21
N LEU A 74 -13.74 7.71 17.05
CA LEU A 74 -13.51 9.13 16.74
C LEU A 74 -14.17 10.16 17.69
N HIS A 75 -15.04 9.69 18.58
CA HIS A 75 -15.63 10.51 19.64
C HIS A 75 -14.66 10.74 20.82
N ILE A 76 -13.60 9.95 20.93
CA ILE A 76 -12.49 10.15 21.86
C ILE A 76 -11.49 11.11 21.22
N ASP A 77 -10.79 10.64 20.17
CA ASP A 77 -9.98 11.43 19.25
C ASP A 77 -9.67 10.62 17.96
N GLY A 78 -8.78 11.13 17.10
CA GLY A 78 -8.35 10.43 15.88
C GLY A 78 -7.14 9.51 16.05
N HIS A 79 -6.54 9.40 17.24
CA HIS A 79 -5.23 8.76 17.47
C HIS A 79 -5.28 7.28 17.08
N HIS A 80 -6.18 6.51 17.70
CA HIS A 80 -6.27 5.07 17.46
C HIS A 80 -6.61 4.77 16.00
N THR A 81 -7.49 5.56 15.37
CA THR A 81 -7.84 5.38 13.96
C THR A 81 -6.62 5.60 13.06
N VAL A 82 -5.86 6.68 13.24
CA VAL A 82 -4.65 6.95 12.44
C VAL A 82 -3.58 5.88 12.67
N GLU A 83 -3.34 5.52 13.94
CA GLU A 83 -2.36 4.50 14.31
C GLU A 83 -2.69 3.13 13.72
N ASP A 84 -3.91 2.62 13.96
CA ASP A 84 -4.29 1.28 13.53
C ASP A 84 -4.41 1.20 11.99
N VAL A 85 -4.79 2.28 11.29
CA VAL A 85 -4.71 2.33 9.82
C VAL A 85 -3.25 2.23 9.38
N GLY A 86 -2.34 2.96 10.01
CA GLY A 86 -0.90 2.90 9.73
C GLY A 86 -0.31 1.51 9.94
N ILE A 87 -0.67 0.84 11.04
CA ILE A 87 -0.27 -0.55 11.33
C ILE A 87 -0.80 -1.49 10.25
N THR A 88 -2.09 -1.41 9.93
CA THR A 88 -2.75 -2.31 8.96
C THR A 88 -2.19 -2.11 7.55
N LEU A 89 -1.96 -0.86 7.15
CA LEU A 89 -1.31 -0.51 5.87
C LEU A 89 0.12 -1.05 5.81
N GLY A 90 0.91 -0.88 6.88
CA GLY A 90 2.27 -1.43 6.97
C GLY A 90 2.30 -2.95 6.83
N GLN A 91 1.34 -3.65 7.45
CA GLN A 91 1.17 -5.10 7.31
C GLN A 91 0.82 -5.50 5.88
N ALA A 92 -0.12 -4.80 5.24
CA ALA A 92 -0.50 -5.06 3.85
C ALA A 92 0.68 -4.84 2.89
N VAL A 93 1.47 -3.77 3.09
CA VAL A 93 2.69 -3.53 2.30
C VAL A 93 3.68 -4.67 2.52
N ALA A 94 3.94 -5.09 3.76
CA ALA A 94 4.87 -6.18 4.05
C ALA A 94 4.46 -7.49 3.38
N GLN A 95 3.16 -7.81 3.36
CA GLN A 95 2.63 -8.99 2.66
C GLN A 95 2.76 -8.87 1.14
N ALA A 96 2.34 -7.74 0.56
CA ALA A 96 2.36 -7.50 -0.89
C ALA A 96 3.78 -7.47 -1.48
N VAL A 97 4.78 -6.99 -0.72
CA VAL A 97 6.19 -6.98 -1.14
C VAL A 97 6.77 -8.40 -1.21
N GLY A 98 6.29 -9.34 -0.38
CA GLY A 98 6.75 -10.74 -0.39
C GLY A 98 8.23 -10.90 -0.03
N ASP A 99 8.96 -11.73 -0.80
CA ASP A 99 10.36 -12.11 -0.53
C ASP A 99 11.40 -11.03 -0.89
N LYS A 100 10.93 -9.89 -1.44
CA LYS A 100 11.73 -8.70 -1.77
C LYS A 100 12.77 -8.91 -2.88
N LYS A 101 12.81 -10.07 -3.55
CA LYS A 101 13.79 -10.34 -4.61
C LYS A 101 13.49 -9.51 -5.85
N GLY A 102 14.54 -9.01 -6.49
CA GLY A 102 14.42 -8.21 -7.74
C GLY A 102 13.97 -6.77 -7.54
N LEU A 103 13.68 -6.32 -6.32
CA LEU A 103 13.33 -4.92 -6.05
C LEU A 103 14.55 -4.01 -6.10
N ARG A 104 14.33 -2.76 -6.51
CA ARG A 104 15.35 -1.69 -6.40
C ARG A 104 15.82 -1.46 -4.97
N ARG A 105 15.01 -1.86 -3.97
CA ARG A 105 15.27 -1.92 -2.51
C ARG A 105 15.46 -0.58 -1.81
N TYR A 106 16.10 0.40 -2.44
CA TYR A 106 16.33 1.73 -1.88
C TYR A 106 15.68 2.79 -2.78
N GLY A 107 15.05 3.79 -2.15
CA GLY A 107 14.41 4.92 -2.80
C GLY A 107 14.48 6.16 -1.92
N HIS A 108 14.54 7.33 -2.54
CA HIS A 108 14.47 8.64 -1.88
C HIS A 108 13.79 9.62 -2.82
N ALA A 109 13.15 10.65 -2.28
CA ALA A 109 12.51 11.72 -3.04
C ALA A 109 12.53 13.03 -2.23
N TYR A 110 12.53 14.16 -2.95
CA TYR A 110 12.24 15.48 -2.39
C TYR A 110 10.87 15.92 -2.92
N VAL A 111 10.00 16.41 -2.03
CA VAL A 111 8.62 16.78 -2.36
C VAL A 111 8.33 18.17 -1.79
N PRO A 112 8.63 19.26 -2.54
CA PRO A 112 8.18 20.59 -2.14
C PRO A 112 6.66 20.68 -2.26
N LEU A 113 6.03 21.32 -1.27
CA LEU A 113 4.61 21.64 -1.27
C LEU A 113 4.41 23.10 -1.69
#